data_AF-A0A5N8XBZ4-F1
#
_entry.id   AF-A0A5N8XBZ4-F1
#
_cell.length_a   1.000
_cell.length_b   1.000
_cell.length_c   1.000
_cell.angle_alpha   90.00
_cell.angle_beta   90.00
_cell.angle_gamma   90.00
#
_symmetry.space_group_name_H-M   'P 1'
#
loop_
_entity.id
_entity.type
_entity.pdbx_description
1 polymer ?
#
loop_
_entity_poly.entity_id
_entity_poly.type
_entity_poly.pdbx_seq_one_letter_code
_entity_poly.pdbx_strand_id
1 'polypeptide(L)'
;MTLRHLDVDGVLAASVEAGLECVEWGADIHVPAGDEAVAARVRAATEEAGLAVASYGSYYRAGHTDPAEFAGVLRSAVLLGAPRIRIWAGAKGTDEMSPEGRAAVVEDTRHAAALAAGAGVQLAYEFHRNTLTDGADRTLRLLDEVDHPGVRTYWQPPLDVPDADALAGLDTVLDRVAAVHAFSWWPGNTRHPLSTRAELWSAVLARLRAHGRPLDVLLEFVPDNDEKVLTREARTLRSLAT
;
A
#
# COMPACT_ATOMS: atom_id res chain seq x y z
N MET A 1 -4.18 5.49 -6.34
CA MET A 1 -4.27 6.68 -5.49
C MET A 1 -5.57 7.43 -5.71
N THR A 2 -6.30 7.70 -4.63
CA THR A 2 -7.72 8.14 -4.64
C THR A 2 -7.90 9.65 -4.73
N LEU A 3 -7.21 10.41 -3.88
CA LEU A 3 -7.48 11.84 -3.65
C LEU A 3 -6.31 12.72 -4.11
N ARG A 4 -5.67 12.35 -5.22
CA ARG A 4 -4.48 13.05 -5.74
C ARG A 4 -4.76 14.51 -6.12
N HIS A 5 -6.01 14.85 -6.44
CA HIS A 5 -6.45 16.19 -6.82
C HIS A 5 -6.64 17.13 -5.63
N LEU A 6 -6.66 16.61 -4.41
CA LEU A 6 -6.77 17.40 -3.18
C LEU A 6 -5.39 17.68 -2.60
N ASP A 7 -5.27 18.80 -1.90
CA ASP A 7 -4.14 19.06 -1.03
C ASP A 7 -4.25 18.29 0.30
N VAL A 8 -3.27 18.46 1.18
CA VAL A 8 -3.20 17.77 2.48
C VAL A 8 -4.45 18.05 3.31
N ASP A 9 -4.88 19.32 3.42
CA ASP A 9 -6.01 19.71 4.25
C ASP A 9 -7.33 19.14 3.69
N GLY A 10 -7.49 19.11 2.36
CA GLY A 10 -8.62 18.48 1.71
C GLY A 10 -8.69 16.97 1.93
N VAL A 11 -7.55 16.27 1.87
CA VAL A 11 -7.48 14.83 2.18
C VAL A 11 -7.85 14.57 3.64
N LEU A 12 -7.34 15.36 4.58
CA LEU A 12 -7.64 15.25 6.01
C LEU A 12 -9.14 15.48 6.28
N ALA A 13 -9.71 16.56 5.76
CA ALA A 13 -11.13 16.89 5.92
C ALA A 13 -12.03 15.76 5.40
N ALA A 14 -11.78 15.27 4.18
CA ALA A 14 -12.55 14.16 3.61
C ALA A 14 -12.41 12.87 4.43
N SER A 15 -11.21 12.58 4.94
CA SER A 15 -10.94 11.38 5.75
C SER A 15 -11.67 11.42 7.09
N VAL A 16 -11.66 12.58 7.77
CA VAL A 16 -12.40 12.81 9.01
C VAL A 16 -13.91 12.70 8.77
N GLU A 17 -14.44 13.34 7.72
CA GLU A 17 -15.86 13.27 7.37
C GLU A 17 -16.33 11.83 7.12
N ALA A 18 -15.49 11.02 6.46
CA ALA A 18 -15.78 9.62 6.21
C ALA A 18 -15.65 8.70 7.45
N GLY A 19 -15.09 9.23 8.54
CA GLY A 19 -14.76 8.49 9.76
C GLY A 19 -13.68 7.44 9.52
N LEU A 20 -12.67 7.77 8.72
CA LEU A 20 -11.45 6.97 8.59
C LEU A 20 -10.54 7.22 9.78
N GLU A 21 -9.62 6.27 10.03
CA GLU A 21 -8.72 6.32 11.18
C GLU A 21 -7.27 6.64 10.78
N CYS A 22 -6.92 6.44 9.52
CA CYS A 22 -5.56 6.63 9.05
C CYS A 22 -5.49 7.03 7.56
N VAL A 23 -4.33 7.57 7.17
CA VAL A 23 -4.00 7.96 5.81
C VAL A 23 -2.66 7.37 5.40
N GLU A 24 -2.60 6.85 4.16
CA GLU A 24 -1.32 6.63 3.48
C GLU A 24 -1.00 7.84 2.61
N TRP A 25 0.15 8.46 2.87
CA TRP A 25 0.57 9.66 2.16
C TRP A 25 1.49 9.34 0.99
N GLY A 26 1.20 9.90 -0.19
CA GLY A 26 1.97 9.71 -1.41
C GLY A 26 3.15 10.69 -1.54
N ALA A 27 4.29 10.18 -2.00
CA ALA A 27 5.49 10.98 -2.25
C ALA A 27 5.46 11.80 -3.54
N ASP A 28 4.49 11.55 -4.40
CA ASP A 28 4.34 12.22 -5.68
C ASP A 28 3.79 13.65 -5.56
N ILE A 29 2.85 13.87 -4.63
CA ILE A 29 2.17 15.17 -4.45
C ILE A 29 2.25 15.66 -3.01
N HIS A 30 1.81 14.84 -2.05
CA HIS A 30 1.55 15.32 -0.69
C HIS A 30 2.81 15.45 0.17
N VAL A 31 3.74 14.50 0.05
CA VAL A 31 4.98 14.47 0.84
C VAL A 31 6.19 14.10 -0.04
N PRO A 32 6.71 15.02 -0.87
CA PRO A 32 7.88 14.75 -1.73
C PRO A 32 9.05 14.15 -0.96
N ALA A 33 9.69 13.12 -1.55
CA ALA A 33 10.81 12.43 -0.92
C ALA A 33 12.00 13.39 -0.71
N GLY A 34 12.54 13.42 0.51
CA GLY A 34 13.59 14.34 0.91
C GLY A 34 13.11 15.73 1.35
N ASP A 35 11.82 16.07 1.20
CA ASP A 35 11.26 17.32 1.74
C ASP A 35 10.86 17.14 3.21
N GLU A 36 11.85 17.37 4.08
CA GLU A 36 11.74 17.18 5.53
C GLU A 36 10.73 18.14 6.18
N ALA A 37 10.63 19.37 5.67
CA ALA A 37 9.72 20.38 6.18
C ALA A 37 8.27 20.02 5.86
N VAL A 38 8.00 19.53 4.65
CA VAL A 38 6.67 19.04 4.29
C VAL A 38 6.30 17.79 5.08
N ALA A 39 7.21 16.82 5.22
CA ALA A 39 6.96 15.61 6.00
C ALA A 39 6.55 15.90 7.46
N ALA A 40 7.30 16.78 8.15
CA ALA A 40 7.00 17.19 9.51
C ALA A 40 5.65 17.93 9.63
N ARG A 41 5.36 18.82 8.68
CA ARG A 41 4.08 19.56 8.63
C ARG A 41 2.89 18.62 8.40
N VAL A 42 3.00 17.69 7.46
CA VAL A 42 1.92 16.73 7.16
C VAL A 42 1.67 15.79 8.32
N ARG A 43 2.72 15.35 9.03
CA ARG A 43 2.56 14.60 10.28
C ARG A 43 1.74 15.38 11.30
N ALA A 44 2.15 16.61 11.61
CA ALA A 44 1.47 17.44 12.61
C ALA A 44 0.00 17.67 12.25
N ALA A 45 -0.30 17.97 10.98
CA ALA A 45 -1.67 18.15 10.50
C ALA A 45 -2.50 16.85 10.59
N THR A 46 -1.88 15.69 10.30
CA THR A 46 -2.54 14.38 10.42
C THR A 46 -2.91 14.07 11.88
N GLU A 47 -1.96 14.29 12.81
CA GLU A 47 -2.17 14.09 14.24
C GLU A 47 -3.22 15.09 14.82
N GLU A 48 -3.19 16.36 14.40
CA GLU A 48 -4.17 17.38 14.81
C GLU A 48 -5.59 17.05 14.33
N ALA A 49 -5.72 16.45 13.14
CA ALA A 49 -6.99 15.96 12.62
C ALA A 49 -7.49 14.68 13.34
N GLY A 50 -6.71 14.11 14.28
CA GLY A 50 -7.04 12.88 14.99
C GLY A 50 -6.87 11.61 14.14
N LEU A 51 -6.09 11.68 13.06
CA LEU A 51 -5.80 10.56 12.17
C LEU A 51 -4.39 10.00 12.45
N ALA A 52 -4.17 8.74 12.11
CA ALA A 52 -2.83 8.13 12.10
C ALA A 52 -2.21 8.14 10.69
N VAL A 53 -0.88 8.13 10.61
CA VAL A 53 -0.18 7.82 9.36
C VAL A 53 -0.07 6.29 9.25
N ALA A 54 -0.75 5.70 8.25
CA ALA A 54 -0.68 4.27 7.99
C ALA A 54 0.66 3.87 7.36
N SER A 55 1.10 4.67 6.39
CA SER A 55 2.26 4.36 5.56
C SER A 55 2.66 5.54 4.67
N TYR A 56 3.86 5.43 4.11
CA TYR A 56 4.39 6.35 3.10
C TYR A 56 4.49 5.66 1.73
N GLY A 57 3.66 6.08 0.79
CA GLY A 57 3.68 5.65 -0.61
C GLY A 57 4.84 6.31 -1.37
N SER A 58 6.01 5.69 -1.33
CA SER A 58 7.27 6.35 -1.75
C SER A 58 7.51 6.46 -3.25
N TYR A 59 6.84 5.64 -4.07
CA TYR A 59 7.15 5.45 -5.50
C TYR A 59 8.56 4.91 -5.79
N TYR A 60 9.33 4.55 -4.76
CA TYR A 60 10.64 3.91 -4.92
C TYR A 60 10.49 2.54 -5.60
N ARG A 61 11.20 2.33 -6.71
CA ARG A 61 11.22 1.06 -7.44
C ARG A 61 12.54 0.36 -7.18
N ALA A 62 12.52 -0.68 -6.35
CA ALA A 62 13.72 -1.43 -6.03
C ALA A 62 14.38 -1.99 -7.30
N GLY A 63 15.70 -1.87 -7.43
CA GLY A 63 16.47 -2.30 -8.61
C GLY A 63 16.24 -1.45 -9.87
N HIS A 64 15.57 -0.30 -9.76
CA HIS A 64 15.33 0.62 -10.87
C HIS A 64 15.58 2.10 -10.52
N THR A 65 15.07 2.56 -9.38
CA THR A 65 15.43 3.86 -8.81
C THR A 65 16.90 3.81 -8.35
N ASP A 66 17.61 4.95 -8.39
CA ASP A 66 18.96 5.02 -7.84
C ASP A 66 18.92 4.71 -6.33
N PRO A 67 19.64 3.68 -5.84
CA PRO A 67 19.66 3.35 -4.41
C PRO A 67 20.04 4.49 -3.48
N ALA A 68 20.80 5.48 -3.97
CA ALA A 68 21.14 6.67 -3.19
C ALA A 68 19.92 7.53 -2.82
N GLU A 69 18.85 7.47 -3.61
CA GLU A 69 17.60 8.22 -3.35
C GLU A 69 16.82 7.67 -2.15
N PHE A 70 17.01 6.40 -1.79
CA PHE A 70 16.28 5.78 -0.68
C PHE A 70 16.54 6.49 0.65
N ALA A 71 17.72 7.09 0.85
CA ALA A 71 18.02 7.88 2.04
C ALA A 71 17.04 9.06 2.22
N GLY A 72 16.63 9.70 1.13
CA GLY A 72 15.61 10.77 1.17
C GLY A 72 14.22 10.24 1.50
N VAL A 73 13.85 9.10 0.91
CA VAL A 73 12.59 8.40 1.19
C VAL A 73 12.49 8.05 2.68
N LEU A 74 13.54 7.45 3.25
CA LEU A 74 13.57 7.04 4.65
C LEU A 74 13.48 8.24 5.59
N ARG A 75 14.20 9.34 5.32
CA ARG A 75 14.09 10.56 6.14
C ARG A 75 12.67 11.13 6.14
N SER A 76 12.04 11.22 4.97
CA SER A 76 10.64 11.65 4.86
C SER A 76 9.70 10.73 5.64
N ALA A 77 9.86 9.40 5.52
CA ALA A 77 9.02 8.45 6.25
C ALA A 77 9.15 8.59 7.78
N VAL A 78 10.38 8.74 8.29
CA VAL A 78 10.64 8.92 9.73
C VAL A 78 10.04 10.21 10.25
N LEU A 79 10.22 11.32 9.53
CA LEU A 79 9.65 12.62 9.91
C LEU A 79 8.13 12.64 9.82
N LEU A 80 7.58 11.99 8.81
CA LEU A 80 6.15 11.78 8.63
C LEU A 80 5.56 10.89 9.75
N GLY A 81 6.39 10.11 10.43
CA GLY A 81 5.95 9.14 11.44
C GLY A 81 5.31 7.89 10.84
N ALA A 82 5.61 7.58 9.57
CA ALA A 82 5.08 6.40 8.89
C ALA A 82 5.73 5.12 9.45
N PRO A 83 4.95 4.14 9.95
CA PRO A 83 5.51 2.88 10.44
C PRO A 83 6.02 1.98 9.30
N ARG A 84 5.64 2.32 8.06
CA ARG A 84 5.88 1.50 6.87
C ARG A 84 6.09 2.36 5.63
N ILE A 85 7.05 1.98 4.80
CA ILE A 85 7.26 2.53 3.46
C ILE A 85 6.77 1.51 2.44
N ARG A 86 5.84 1.94 1.59
CA ARG A 86 5.37 1.17 0.44
C ARG A 86 6.31 1.42 -0.74
N ILE A 87 6.83 0.35 -1.33
CA ILE A 87 7.76 0.36 -2.48
C ILE A 87 7.24 -0.55 -3.60
N TRP A 88 7.82 -0.43 -4.80
CA TRP A 88 7.56 -1.33 -5.92
C TRP A 88 8.72 -2.30 -6.13
N ALA A 89 8.40 -3.56 -6.44
CA ALA A 89 9.37 -4.61 -6.74
C ALA A 89 9.84 -4.54 -8.20
N GLY A 90 10.64 -3.53 -8.52
CA GLY A 90 11.12 -3.27 -9.89
C GLY A 90 10.13 -2.55 -10.79
N ALA A 91 10.41 -2.60 -12.09
CA ALA A 91 9.66 -1.87 -13.13
C ALA A 91 9.09 -2.77 -14.24
N LYS A 92 9.19 -4.10 -14.08
CA LYS A 92 8.69 -5.10 -15.03
C LYS A 92 8.02 -6.25 -14.29
N GLY A 93 7.03 -6.86 -14.95
CA GLY A 93 6.37 -8.08 -14.46
C GLY A 93 7.33 -9.25 -14.38
N THR A 94 6.95 -10.28 -13.64
CA THR A 94 7.81 -11.45 -13.37
C THR A 94 8.26 -12.15 -14.65
N ASP A 95 7.38 -12.27 -15.64
CA ASP A 95 7.69 -12.96 -16.92
C ASP A 95 8.59 -12.14 -17.86
N GLU A 96 8.65 -10.82 -17.65
CA GLU A 96 9.50 -9.90 -18.44
C GLU A 96 10.81 -9.54 -17.75
N MET A 97 10.97 -9.90 -16.47
CA MET A 97 12.15 -9.58 -15.68
C MET A 97 13.29 -10.54 -16.01
N SER A 98 14.48 -10.00 -16.28
CA SER A 98 15.68 -10.83 -16.46
C SER A 98 16.18 -11.36 -15.11
N PRO A 99 16.95 -12.47 -15.07
CA PRO A 99 17.58 -12.95 -13.84
C PRO A 99 18.44 -11.88 -13.14
N GLU A 100 19.17 -11.07 -13.90
CA GLU A 100 20.02 -9.99 -13.38
C GLU A 100 19.17 -8.85 -12.81
N GLY A 101 18.08 -8.47 -13.49
CA GLY A 101 17.15 -7.46 -13.00
C GLY A 101 16.47 -7.92 -11.70
N ARG A 102 16.09 -9.20 -11.61
CA ARG A 102 15.54 -9.80 -10.40
C ARG A 102 16.54 -9.79 -9.25
N ALA A 103 17.81 -10.16 -9.52
CA ALA A 103 18.88 -10.08 -8.52
C ALA A 103 19.07 -8.63 -8.03
N ALA A 104 19.03 -7.64 -8.93
CA ALA A 104 19.11 -6.23 -8.56
C ALA A 104 17.95 -5.78 -7.66
N VAL A 105 16.71 -6.22 -7.94
CA VAL A 105 15.55 -5.94 -7.06
C VAL A 105 15.78 -6.52 -5.66
N VAL A 106 16.24 -7.77 -5.56
CA VAL A 106 16.48 -8.45 -4.28
C VAL A 106 17.56 -7.72 -3.48
N GLU A 107 18.71 -7.44 -4.08
CA GLU A 107 19.84 -6.78 -3.40
C GLU A 107 19.49 -5.36 -2.95
N ASP A 108 18.83 -4.58 -3.81
CA ASP A 108 18.42 -3.23 -3.45
C ASP A 108 17.34 -3.22 -2.35
N THR A 109 16.39 -4.17 -2.39
CA THR A 109 15.40 -4.30 -1.32
C THR A 109 16.08 -4.67 0.00
N ARG A 110 17.05 -5.60 0.00
CA ARG A 110 17.82 -5.94 1.22
C ARG A 110 18.54 -4.73 1.78
N HIS A 111 19.18 -3.94 0.91
CA HIS A 111 19.86 -2.71 1.31
C HIS A 111 18.89 -1.70 1.94
N ALA A 112 17.79 -1.38 1.25
CA ALA A 112 16.75 -0.48 1.74
C ALA A 112 16.12 -0.98 3.05
N ALA A 113 15.88 -2.29 3.17
CA ALA A 113 15.30 -2.91 4.35
C ALA A 113 16.21 -2.84 5.57
N ALA A 114 17.53 -3.01 5.39
CA ALA A 114 18.50 -2.86 6.46
C ALA A 114 18.52 -1.41 6.99
N LEU A 115 18.50 -0.42 6.09
CA LEU A 115 18.42 1.00 6.46
C LEU A 115 17.11 1.32 7.19
N ALA A 116 15.97 0.87 6.65
CA ALA A 116 14.66 1.11 7.24
C ALA A 116 14.52 0.45 8.62
N ALA A 117 15.00 -0.78 8.79
CA ALA A 117 14.97 -1.50 10.06
C ALA A 117 15.80 -0.78 11.13
N GLY A 118 16.94 -0.18 10.77
CA GLY A 118 17.74 0.65 11.67
C GLY A 118 16.99 1.89 12.19
N ALA A 119 15.97 2.34 11.47
CA ALA A 119 15.07 3.43 11.87
C ALA A 119 13.72 2.96 12.44
N GLY A 120 13.53 1.65 12.62
CA GLY A 120 12.26 1.09 13.10
C GLY A 120 11.11 1.15 12.08
N VAL A 121 11.41 1.32 10.78
CA VAL A 121 10.43 1.41 9.70
C VAL A 121 10.41 0.10 8.89
N GLN A 122 9.22 -0.41 8.61
CA GLN A 122 9.04 -1.60 7.78
C GLN A 122 9.00 -1.25 6.29
N LEU A 123 9.52 -2.13 5.42
CA LEU A 123 9.23 -2.06 3.99
C LEU A 123 8.07 -2.99 3.64
N ALA A 124 7.25 -2.57 2.70
CA ALA A 124 6.31 -3.48 2.08
C ALA A 124 6.18 -3.22 0.58
N TYR A 125 6.21 -4.29 -0.20
CA TYR A 125 5.91 -4.21 -1.61
C TYR A 125 4.43 -3.90 -1.83
N GLU A 126 4.13 -3.04 -2.80
CA GLU A 126 2.79 -2.99 -3.35
C GLU A 126 2.52 -4.26 -4.18
N PHE A 127 1.30 -4.77 -4.11
CA PHE A 127 0.86 -5.90 -4.93
C PHE A 127 0.38 -5.36 -6.28
N HIS A 128 1.24 -5.38 -7.29
CA HIS A 128 1.01 -4.57 -8.50
C HIS A 128 1.49 -5.29 -9.77
N ARG A 129 0.69 -5.22 -10.83
CA ARG A 129 1.10 -5.68 -12.17
C ARG A 129 2.34 -4.94 -12.66
N ASN A 130 3.08 -5.49 -13.61
CA ASN A 130 4.31 -4.86 -14.13
C ASN A 130 5.38 -4.64 -13.03
N THR A 131 5.36 -5.46 -11.98
CA THR A 131 6.40 -5.59 -10.96
C THR A 131 6.56 -7.07 -10.61
N LEU A 132 7.57 -7.45 -9.84
CA LEU A 132 7.75 -8.84 -9.41
C LEU A 132 6.68 -9.34 -8.40
N THR A 133 5.82 -8.46 -7.92
CA THR A 133 4.67 -8.77 -7.05
C THR A 133 3.35 -8.78 -7.83
N ASP A 134 3.40 -9.23 -9.09
CA ASP A 134 2.25 -9.34 -10.00
C ASP A 134 1.40 -10.61 -9.82
N GLY A 135 1.64 -11.38 -8.75
CA GLY A 135 0.87 -12.56 -8.37
C GLY A 135 1.26 -13.06 -6.98
N ALA A 136 0.38 -13.83 -6.32
CA ALA A 136 0.56 -14.26 -4.93
C ALA A 136 1.79 -15.17 -4.75
N ASP A 137 1.88 -16.26 -5.52
CA ASP A 137 3.03 -17.18 -5.46
C ASP A 137 4.36 -16.47 -5.81
N ARG A 138 4.31 -15.54 -6.75
CA ARG A 138 5.47 -14.76 -7.21
C ARG A 138 5.94 -13.80 -6.11
N THR A 139 4.99 -13.14 -5.45
CA THR A 139 5.24 -12.28 -4.29
C THR A 139 5.84 -13.08 -3.13
N LEU A 140 5.28 -14.25 -2.80
CA LEU A 140 5.82 -15.09 -1.74
C LEU A 140 7.26 -15.53 -2.04
N ARG A 141 7.53 -16.00 -3.25
CA ARG A 141 8.90 -16.36 -3.69
C ARG A 141 9.88 -15.19 -3.59
N LEU A 142 9.46 -13.98 -4.00
CA LEU A 142 10.32 -12.80 -3.88
C LEU A 142 10.61 -12.47 -2.41
N LEU A 143 9.61 -12.54 -1.54
CA LEU A 143 9.77 -12.29 -0.11
C LEU A 143 10.70 -13.32 0.56
N ASP A 144 10.66 -14.57 0.12
CA ASP A 144 11.55 -15.63 0.59
C ASP A 144 12.97 -15.46 0.03
N GLU A 145 13.11 -14.92 -1.18
CA GLU A 145 14.43 -14.59 -1.74
C GLU A 145 15.06 -13.37 -1.07
N VAL A 146 14.28 -12.34 -0.75
CA VAL A 146 14.78 -11.19 0.03
C VAL A 146 15.21 -11.63 1.43
N ASP A 147 14.47 -12.56 2.04
CA ASP A 147 14.76 -13.16 3.36
C ASP A 147 15.10 -12.12 4.43
N HIS A 148 14.24 -11.13 4.60
CA HIS A 148 14.43 -10.07 5.59
C HIS A 148 13.15 -9.85 6.42
N PRO A 149 13.23 -9.89 7.77
CA PRO A 149 12.06 -9.79 8.64
C PRO A 149 11.35 -8.43 8.57
N GLY A 150 12.07 -7.40 8.14
CA GLY A 150 11.55 -6.05 7.90
C GLY A 150 10.86 -5.85 6.54
N VAL A 151 10.69 -6.90 5.72
CA VAL A 151 10.05 -6.80 4.40
C VAL A 151 8.77 -7.63 4.34
N ARG A 152 7.68 -6.96 3.97
CA ARG A 152 6.33 -7.53 3.84
C ARG A 152 5.71 -7.19 2.48
N THR A 153 4.43 -7.49 2.31
CA THR A 153 3.67 -7.08 1.12
C THR A 153 2.35 -6.45 1.52
N TYR A 154 1.83 -5.60 0.65
CA TYR A 154 0.42 -5.27 0.62
C TYR A 154 -0.32 -6.42 -0.04
N TRP A 155 -1.64 -6.44 0.08
CA TRP A 155 -2.50 -7.20 -0.79
C TRP A 155 -3.58 -6.28 -1.39
N GLN A 156 -3.97 -6.57 -2.62
CA GLN A 156 -5.12 -5.95 -3.26
C GLN A 156 -5.71 -6.94 -4.28
N PRO A 157 -6.99 -6.82 -4.65
CA PRO A 157 -7.59 -7.69 -5.65
C PRO A 157 -6.80 -7.61 -6.97
N PRO A 158 -6.27 -8.74 -7.49
CA PRO A 158 -5.60 -8.72 -8.79
C PRO A 158 -6.59 -8.36 -9.91
N LEU A 159 -6.09 -7.68 -10.94
CA LEU A 159 -6.90 -7.22 -12.06
C LEU A 159 -7.49 -8.40 -12.84
N ASP A 160 -8.79 -8.37 -13.12
CA ASP A 160 -9.49 -9.39 -13.92
C ASP A 160 -9.35 -10.84 -13.43
N VAL A 161 -9.00 -11.02 -12.15
CA VAL A 161 -8.96 -12.33 -11.49
C VAL A 161 -10.30 -12.58 -10.78
N PRO A 162 -10.95 -13.74 -10.99
CA PRO A 162 -12.16 -14.12 -10.28
C PRO A 162 -11.99 -14.08 -8.76
N ASP A 163 -13.06 -13.74 -8.03
CA ASP A 163 -13.02 -13.57 -6.58
C ASP A 163 -12.45 -14.80 -5.84
N ALA A 164 -12.82 -16.01 -6.27
CA ALA A 164 -12.34 -17.25 -5.66
C ALA A 164 -10.81 -17.40 -5.77
N ASP A 165 -10.24 -17.08 -6.93
CA ASP A 165 -8.81 -17.15 -7.18
C ASP A 165 -8.05 -16.02 -6.47
N ALA A 166 -8.65 -14.82 -6.39
CA ALA A 166 -8.11 -13.71 -5.62
C ALA A 166 -8.03 -14.04 -4.12
N LEU A 167 -9.05 -14.70 -3.57
CA LEU A 167 -9.06 -15.18 -2.19
C LEU A 167 -8.03 -16.27 -1.93
N ALA A 168 -7.89 -17.23 -2.85
CA ALA A 168 -6.82 -18.24 -2.77
C ALA A 168 -5.42 -17.58 -2.78
N GLY A 169 -5.24 -16.55 -3.61
CA GLY A 169 -4.01 -15.76 -3.63
C GLY A 169 -3.76 -15.00 -2.32
N LEU A 170 -4.80 -14.43 -1.70
CA LEU A 170 -4.68 -13.84 -0.36
C LEU A 170 -4.23 -14.89 0.66
N ASP A 171 -4.86 -16.07 0.66
CA ASP A 171 -4.53 -17.16 1.58
C ASP A 171 -3.05 -17.58 1.46
N THR A 172 -2.46 -17.56 0.26
CA THR A 172 -1.03 -17.82 0.04
C THR A 172 -0.10 -16.81 0.73
N VAL A 173 -0.45 -15.52 0.73
CA VAL A 173 0.46 -14.45 1.21
C VAL A 173 0.06 -13.86 2.57
N LEU A 174 -1.03 -14.32 3.18
CA LEU A 174 -1.69 -13.70 4.34
C LEU A 174 -0.71 -13.40 5.49
N ASP A 175 0.16 -14.36 5.82
CA ASP A 175 1.15 -14.21 6.90
C ASP A 175 2.17 -13.09 6.66
N ARG A 176 2.41 -12.76 5.39
CA ARG A 176 3.33 -11.71 4.95
C ARG A 176 2.63 -10.38 4.69
N VAL A 177 1.30 -10.29 4.80
CA VAL A 177 0.56 -9.04 4.59
C VAL A 177 0.85 -8.02 5.71
N ALA A 178 1.03 -6.76 5.31
CA ALA A 178 1.19 -5.59 6.17
C ALA A 178 0.02 -4.60 6.09
N ALA A 179 -0.65 -4.51 4.94
CA ALA A 179 -1.81 -3.67 4.69
C ALA A 179 -2.57 -4.17 3.45
N VAL A 180 -3.82 -3.72 3.30
CA VAL A 180 -4.66 -4.04 2.15
C VAL A 180 -5.14 -2.77 1.47
N HIS A 181 -5.02 -2.68 0.15
CA HIS A 181 -5.73 -1.66 -0.63
C HIS A 181 -7.12 -2.17 -1.01
N ALA A 182 -8.15 -1.45 -0.58
CA ALA A 182 -9.54 -1.78 -0.80
C ALA A 182 -10.18 -0.96 -1.90
N PHE A 183 -10.56 -1.64 -2.99
CA PHE A 183 -11.24 -1.07 -4.14
C PHE A 183 -12.04 -2.14 -4.90
N SER A 184 -12.98 -1.71 -5.74
CA SER A 184 -13.74 -2.61 -6.62
C SER A 184 -13.50 -2.20 -8.08
N TRP A 185 -12.55 -2.87 -8.72
CA TRP A 185 -12.33 -2.77 -10.16
C TRP A 185 -12.89 -3.99 -10.88
N TRP A 186 -13.66 -3.77 -11.95
CA TRP A 186 -14.13 -4.84 -12.84
C TRP A 186 -14.91 -4.29 -14.07
N PRO A 187 -14.76 -4.85 -15.28
CA PRO A 187 -13.54 -5.46 -15.79
C PRO A 187 -12.46 -4.40 -16.03
N GLY A 188 -11.20 -4.81 -16.06
CA GLY A 188 -10.04 -3.95 -16.16
C GLY A 188 -9.98 -2.98 -14.98
N ASN A 189 -9.66 -1.72 -15.26
CA ASN A 189 -9.54 -0.66 -14.26
C ASN A 189 -10.83 0.18 -14.11
N THR A 190 -11.97 -0.32 -14.62
CA THR A 190 -13.27 0.32 -14.42
C THR A 190 -13.59 0.35 -12.93
N ARG A 191 -13.84 1.56 -12.40
CA ARG A 191 -14.05 1.77 -10.98
C ARG A 191 -15.51 1.63 -10.62
N HIS A 192 -15.78 0.82 -9.61
CA HIS A 192 -17.11 0.62 -9.05
C HIS A 192 -17.13 0.95 -7.55
N PRO A 193 -18.30 1.27 -6.99
CA PRO A 193 -18.48 1.28 -5.54
C PRO A 193 -17.99 -0.03 -4.92
N LEU A 194 -17.45 0.04 -3.70
CA LEU A 194 -16.94 -1.12 -2.97
C LEU A 194 -18.00 -2.23 -2.86
N SER A 195 -19.27 -1.83 -2.68
CA SER A 195 -20.43 -2.72 -2.61
C SER A 195 -20.63 -3.62 -3.84
N THR A 196 -20.08 -3.25 -5.01
CA THR A 196 -20.15 -4.08 -6.22
C THR A 196 -19.41 -5.41 -6.06
N ARG A 197 -18.37 -5.47 -5.22
CA ARG A 197 -17.66 -6.72 -4.86
C ARG A 197 -17.79 -7.00 -3.35
N ALA A 198 -18.99 -6.79 -2.78
CA ALA A 198 -19.25 -6.97 -1.35
C ALA A 198 -18.88 -8.38 -0.85
N GLU A 199 -19.20 -9.43 -1.62
CA GLU A 199 -18.89 -10.82 -1.24
C GLU A 199 -17.38 -11.06 -1.11
N LEU A 200 -16.59 -10.56 -2.07
CA LEU A 200 -15.12 -10.60 -1.98
C LEU A 200 -14.64 -9.89 -0.71
N TRP A 201 -15.09 -8.66 -0.48
CA TRP A 201 -14.62 -7.85 0.64
C TRP A 201 -15.02 -8.44 2.00
N SER A 202 -16.24 -8.98 2.14
CA SER A 202 -16.64 -9.74 3.33
C SER A 202 -15.70 -10.93 3.57
N ALA A 203 -15.39 -11.70 2.52
CA ALA A 203 -14.51 -12.87 2.62
C ALA A 203 -13.04 -12.50 2.92
N VAL A 204 -12.55 -11.39 2.40
CA VAL A 204 -11.21 -10.83 2.71
C VAL A 204 -11.18 -10.40 4.18
N LEU A 205 -12.13 -9.57 4.63
CA LEU A 205 -12.16 -9.06 6.00
C LEU A 205 -12.31 -10.18 7.04
N ALA A 206 -13.08 -11.22 6.72
CA ALA A 206 -13.15 -12.43 7.55
C ALA A 206 -11.79 -13.12 7.71
N ARG A 207 -11.00 -13.26 6.63
CA ARG A 207 -9.63 -13.82 6.68
C ARG A 207 -8.67 -12.96 7.50
N LEU A 208 -8.68 -11.65 7.27
CA LEU A 208 -7.82 -10.72 8.02
C LEU A 208 -8.12 -10.78 9.52
N ARG A 209 -9.40 -10.82 9.89
CA ARG A 209 -9.85 -10.97 11.29
C ARG A 209 -9.44 -12.31 11.88
N ALA A 210 -9.61 -13.41 11.14
CA ALA A 210 -9.20 -14.75 11.57
C ALA A 210 -7.67 -14.87 11.75
N HIS A 211 -6.88 -14.13 10.96
CA HIS A 211 -5.43 -14.05 11.08
C HIS A 211 -4.98 -13.40 12.41
N GLY A 212 -5.83 -12.58 13.04
CA GLY A 212 -5.63 -12.06 14.39
C GLY A 212 -4.55 -10.98 14.54
N ARG A 213 -4.01 -10.47 13.42
CA ARG A 213 -3.08 -9.33 13.43
C ARG A 213 -3.81 -8.05 12.99
N PRO A 214 -3.62 -6.91 13.68
CA PRO A 214 -4.16 -5.64 13.21
C PRO A 214 -3.49 -5.27 11.88
N LEU A 215 -4.30 -5.01 10.86
CA LEU A 215 -3.86 -4.64 9.52
C LEU A 215 -4.69 -3.46 9.04
N ASP A 216 -4.01 -2.49 8.41
CA ASP A 216 -4.69 -1.35 7.80
C ASP A 216 -5.42 -1.80 6.53
N VAL A 217 -6.68 -1.41 6.37
CA VAL A 217 -7.46 -1.58 5.13
C VAL A 217 -7.73 -0.19 4.56
N LEU A 218 -7.00 0.15 3.51
CA LEU A 218 -6.89 1.49 2.95
C LEU A 218 -7.78 1.61 1.71
N LEU A 219 -8.77 2.50 1.74
CA LEU A 219 -9.63 2.73 0.57
C LEU A 219 -8.83 3.35 -0.58
N GLU A 220 -8.78 2.65 -1.70
CA GLU A 220 -8.14 3.12 -2.92
C GLU A 220 -9.15 3.26 -4.08
N PHE A 221 -8.88 4.15 -5.02
CA PHE A 221 -9.56 4.22 -6.32
C PHE A 221 -11.10 4.26 -6.25
N VAL A 222 -11.65 5.09 -5.37
CA VAL A 222 -13.10 5.34 -5.34
C VAL A 222 -13.61 5.80 -6.72
N PRO A 223 -14.90 5.54 -7.05
CA PRO A 223 -15.51 6.00 -8.30
C PRO A 223 -15.17 7.45 -8.65
N ASP A 224 -14.69 7.64 -9.87
CA ASP A 224 -14.31 8.95 -10.45
C ASP A 224 -13.26 9.78 -9.67
N ASN A 225 -12.59 9.20 -8.67
CA ASN A 225 -11.79 9.93 -7.68
C ASN A 225 -12.60 10.94 -6.86
N ASP A 226 -13.94 10.80 -6.79
CA ASP A 226 -14.79 11.77 -6.08
C ASP A 226 -14.68 11.58 -4.56
N GLU A 227 -14.14 12.58 -3.85
CA GLU A 227 -14.06 12.55 -2.39
C GLU A 227 -15.43 12.42 -1.72
N LYS A 228 -16.50 12.87 -2.38
CA LYS A 228 -17.87 12.86 -1.82
C LYS A 228 -18.42 11.45 -1.65
N VAL A 229 -17.86 10.46 -2.36
CA VAL A 229 -18.27 9.07 -2.16
C VAL A 229 -17.57 8.40 -0.99
N LEU A 230 -16.50 9.00 -0.44
CA LEU A 230 -15.64 8.37 0.57
C LEU A 230 -16.44 7.95 1.82
N THR A 231 -17.37 8.79 2.29
CA THR A 231 -18.24 8.46 3.44
C THR A 231 -19.12 7.23 3.18
N ARG A 232 -19.61 7.04 1.95
CA ARG A 232 -20.36 5.84 1.55
C ARG A 232 -19.44 4.63 1.51
N GLU A 233 -18.26 4.75 0.92
CA GLU A 233 -17.29 3.66 0.78
C GLU A 233 -16.79 3.19 2.15
N ALA A 234 -16.44 4.12 3.05
CA ALA A 234 -16.03 3.82 4.42
C ALA A 234 -17.14 3.13 5.23
N ARG A 235 -18.39 3.60 5.10
CA ARG A 235 -19.54 2.92 5.72
C ARG A 235 -19.73 1.51 5.18
N THR A 236 -19.59 1.33 3.86
CA THR A 236 -19.69 0.02 3.23
C THR A 236 -18.61 -0.91 3.78
N LEU A 237 -17.35 -0.48 3.79
CA LEU A 237 -16.24 -1.27 4.30
C LEU A 237 -16.47 -1.71 5.76
N ARG A 238 -16.87 -0.79 6.64
CA ARG A 238 -17.20 -1.11 8.04
C ARG A 238 -18.36 -2.09 8.17
N SER A 239 -19.39 -1.99 7.33
CA SER A 239 -20.52 -2.92 7.36
C SER A 239 -20.16 -4.34 6.92
N LEU A 240 -19.10 -4.51 6.12
CA LEU A 240 -18.59 -5.82 5.69
C LEU A 240 -17.62 -6.44 6.70
N ALA A 241 -17.12 -5.64 7.66
CA ALA A 241 -16.16 -6.09 8.67
C ALA A 241 -16.82 -6.79 9.88
N THR A 242 -18.15 -6.77 9.98
CA THR A 242 -18.91 -7.41 11.08
C THR A 242 -18.79 -8.93 11.09
#